data_AF-A0A239AAK5-F1
#
_entry.id   AF-A0A239AAK5-F1
#
_cell.length_a   1.000
_cell.length_b   1.000
_cell.length_c   1.000
_cell.angle_alpha   90.00
_cell.angle_beta   90.00
_cell.angle_gamma   90.00
#
_symmetry.space_group_name_H-M   'P 1'
#
loop_
_entity.id
_entity.type
_entity.pdbx_description
1 polymer ?
#
loop_
_entity_poly.entity_id
_entity_poly.type
_entity_poly.pdbx_seq_one_letter_code
_entity_poly.pdbx_strand_id
1 'polypeptide(L)'
;MEILEAFDATGSYRAAAELAGCDHHTVRRYVALRGKGQPGQRARPAGLIDEFLPKLEELVERSQGKIRADVAHEKLAAMGYAGSPRTTRRAVAVAKRAWRAGHRRVYRPWIPEPGLWLQFDWGQGPRIGGR
;
A
#
# COMPACT_ATOMS: atom_id res chain seq x y z
N MET A 1 -11.40 -14.83 -14.99
CA MET A 1 -10.95 -15.66 -13.85
C MET A 1 -9.51 -15.28 -13.52
N GLU A 2 -9.08 -15.34 -12.25
CA GLU A 2 -7.66 -15.09 -11.92
C GLU A 2 -6.75 -16.15 -12.57
N ILE A 3 -5.52 -15.78 -12.94
CA ILE A 3 -4.64 -16.62 -13.79
C ILE A 3 -4.34 -17.97 -13.13
N LEU A 4 -4.06 -17.94 -11.82
CA LEU A 4 -3.73 -19.14 -11.05
C LEU A 4 -4.97 -19.99 -10.76
N GLU A 5 -6.11 -19.37 -10.53
CA GLU A 5 -7.40 -20.06 -10.35
C GLU A 5 -7.82 -20.80 -11.63
N ALA A 6 -7.65 -20.16 -12.79
CA ALA A 6 -7.92 -20.76 -14.09
C ALA A 6 -7.02 -21.98 -14.36
N PHE A 7 -5.76 -21.93 -13.90
CA PHE A 7 -4.86 -23.07 -14.00
C PHE A 7 -5.25 -24.20 -13.05
N ASP A 8 -5.60 -23.89 -11.80
CA ASP A 8 -6.03 -24.90 -10.82
C ASP A 8 -7.32 -25.61 -11.25
N ALA A 9 -8.23 -24.91 -11.94
CA ALA A 9 -9.47 -25.48 -12.47
C ALA A 9 -9.27 -26.36 -13.72
N THR A 10 -8.25 -26.10 -14.55
CA THR A 10 -8.11 -26.74 -15.87
C THR A 10 -6.89 -27.66 -16.03
N GLY A 11 -5.84 -27.46 -15.22
CA GLY A 11 -4.56 -28.16 -15.35
C GLY A 11 -3.81 -27.91 -16.66
N SER A 12 -4.28 -26.98 -17.51
CA SER A 12 -3.74 -26.74 -18.85
C SER A 12 -3.45 -25.25 -19.05
N TYR A 13 -2.24 -24.93 -19.52
CA TYR A 13 -1.85 -23.52 -19.77
C TYR A 13 -2.70 -22.85 -20.85
N ARG A 14 -3.16 -23.59 -21.87
CA ARG A 14 -3.96 -23.03 -22.97
C ARG A 14 -5.42 -22.82 -22.55
N ALA A 15 -6.02 -23.79 -21.89
CA ALA A 15 -7.40 -23.67 -21.39
C ALA A 15 -7.49 -22.58 -20.29
N ALA A 16 -6.51 -22.51 -19.39
CA ALA A 16 -6.44 -21.46 -18.38
C ALA A 16 -6.26 -20.06 -19.00
N ALA A 17 -5.48 -19.95 -20.07
CA ALA A 17 -5.26 -18.69 -20.80
C ALA A 17 -6.57 -18.16 -21.42
N GLU A 18 -7.36 -19.04 -22.04
CA GLU A 18 -8.68 -18.69 -22.57
C GLU A 18 -9.63 -18.20 -21.47
N LEU A 19 -9.68 -18.90 -20.33
CA LEU A 19 -10.52 -18.53 -19.18
C LEU A 19 -10.07 -17.24 -18.44
N ALA A 20 -8.76 -16.98 -18.43
CA ALA A 20 -8.17 -15.81 -17.80
C ALA A 20 -8.05 -14.60 -18.76
N GLY A 21 -8.25 -14.80 -20.07
CA GLY A 21 -8.10 -13.75 -21.08
C GLY A 21 -6.65 -13.27 -21.27
N CYS A 22 -5.67 -14.16 -21.14
CA CYS A 22 -4.24 -13.83 -21.29
C CYS A 22 -3.50 -14.86 -22.15
N ASP A 23 -2.24 -14.63 -22.49
CA ASP A 23 -1.44 -15.61 -23.24
C ASP A 23 -0.98 -16.79 -22.35
N HIS A 24 -0.93 -18.00 -22.92
CA HIS A 24 -0.54 -19.22 -22.22
C HIS A 24 0.91 -19.21 -21.68
N HIS A 25 1.84 -18.44 -22.26
CA HIS A 25 3.15 -18.21 -21.66
C HIS A 25 3.07 -17.37 -20.39
N THR A 26 2.08 -16.47 -20.30
CA THR A 26 1.79 -15.70 -19.08
C THR A 26 1.33 -16.65 -17.98
N VAL A 27 0.36 -17.53 -18.26
CA VAL A 27 -0.07 -18.57 -17.30
C VAL A 27 1.12 -19.42 -16.85
N ARG A 28 1.91 -19.95 -17.78
CA ARG A 28 3.11 -20.75 -17.48
C ARG A 28 4.09 -20.01 -16.58
N ARG A 29 4.33 -18.73 -16.85
CA ARG A 29 5.22 -17.88 -16.03
C ARG A 29 4.68 -17.72 -14.61
N TYR A 30 3.39 -17.42 -14.44
CA TYR A 30 2.80 -17.24 -13.11
C TYR A 30 2.72 -18.54 -12.31
N VAL A 31 2.44 -19.67 -12.95
CA VAL A 31 2.51 -21.00 -12.33
C VAL A 31 3.93 -21.31 -11.85
N ALA A 32 4.95 -21.04 -12.69
CA ALA A 32 6.35 -21.21 -12.29
C ALA A 32 6.77 -20.28 -11.14
N LEU A 33 6.27 -19.04 -11.12
CA LEU A 33 6.50 -18.09 -10.02
C LEU A 33 5.83 -18.55 -8.71
N ARG A 34 4.61 -19.08 -8.78
CA ARG A 34 3.93 -19.70 -7.64
C ARG A 34 4.71 -20.90 -7.10
N GLY A 35 5.22 -21.77 -7.96
CA GLY A 35 6.06 -22.90 -7.57
C GLY A 35 7.35 -22.50 -6.82
N LYS A 36 7.81 -21.26 -7.01
CA LYS A 36 8.96 -20.66 -6.29
C LYS A 36 8.56 -19.89 -5.03
N GLY A 37 7.29 -19.89 -4.65
CA GLY A 37 6.78 -19.08 -3.54
C GLY A 37 6.81 -17.57 -3.82
N GLN A 38 6.86 -17.15 -5.09
CA GLN A 38 6.91 -15.75 -5.51
C GLN A 38 5.69 -15.36 -6.37
N PRO A 39 4.43 -15.61 -5.94
CA PRO A 39 3.28 -15.13 -6.68
C PRO A 39 3.18 -13.60 -6.54
N GLY A 40 3.82 -12.85 -7.45
CA GLY A 40 3.74 -11.39 -7.36
C GLY A 40 4.68 -10.58 -8.26
N GLN A 41 4.55 -9.26 -8.09
CA GLN A 41 5.35 -8.24 -8.76
C GLN A 41 6.84 -8.50 -8.56
N ARG A 42 7.60 -8.39 -9.66
CA ARG A 42 9.06 -8.42 -9.64
C ARG A 42 9.56 -7.38 -8.63
N ALA A 43 10.29 -7.82 -7.61
CA ALA A 43 10.97 -6.91 -6.70
C ALA A 43 11.84 -5.95 -7.51
N ARG A 44 11.77 -4.65 -7.19
CA ARG A 44 12.68 -3.68 -7.81
C ARG A 44 14.13 -4.06 -7.45
N PRO A 45 15.11 -3.82 -8.33
CA PRO A 45 16.51 -3.92 -7.95
C PRO A 45 16.80 -3.01 -6.74
N ALA A 46 17.65 -3.49 -5.83
CA ALA A 46 18.10 -2.68 -4.69
C ALA A 46 18.84 -1.44 -5.21
N GLY A 47 18.47 -0.27 -4.71
CA GLY A 47 19.14 1.00 -5.00
C GLY A 47 19.92 1.51 -3.80
N LEU A 48 20.86 2.44 -4.01
CA LEU A 48 21.72 3.02 -2.97
C LEU A 48 20.96 3.56 -1.73
N ILE A 49 19.70 3.96 -1.90
CA ILE A 49 18.89 4.49 -0.79
C ILE A 49 18.43 3.39 0.17
N ASP A 50 18.43 2.13 -0.27
CA ASP A 50 17.88 1.00 0.50
C ASP A 50 18.67 0.74 1.78
N GLU A 51 19.98 0.93 1.75
CA GLU A 51 20.86 0.87 2.94
C GLU A 51 20.51 1.93 4.00
N PHE A 52 19.97 3.07 3.55
CA PHE A 52 19.62 4.20 4.42
C PHE A 52 18.13 4.23 4.80
N LEU A 53 17.31 3.29 4.32
CA LEU A 53 15.89 3.22 4.66
C LEU A 53 15.64 3.11 6.17
N PRO A 54 16.36 2.27 6.94
CA PRO A 54 16.15 2.20 8.39
C PRO A 54 16.38 3.55 9.08
N LYS A 55 17.39 4.30 8.63
CA LYS A 55 17.67 5.63 9.18
C LYS A 55 16.57 6.63 8.81
N LEU A 56 16.07 6.55 7.59
CA LEU A 56 15.00 7.41 7.12
C LEU A 56 13.71 7.16 7.90
N GLU A 57 13.38 5.89 8.18
CA GLU A 57 12.24 5.49 9.01
C GLU A 57 12.37 6.02 10.44
N GLU A 58 13.55 5.89 11.06
CA GLU A 58 13.84 6.47 12.38
C GLU A 58 13.60 7.99 12.40
N LEU A 59 14.08 8.71 11.37
CA LEU A 59 13.89 10.16 11.26
C LEU A 59 12.41 10.55 11.07
N VAL A 60 11.65 9.76 10.32
CA VAL A 60 10.21 9.95 10.15
C VAL A 60 9.48 9.70 11.46
N GLU A 61 9.80 8.62 12.17
CA GLU A 61 9.21 8.27 13.46
C GLU A 61 9.44 9.37 14.50
N ARG A 62 10.71 9.76 14.72
CA ARG A 62 11.08 10.82 15.66
C ARG A 62 10.43 12.17 15.38
N SER A 63 10.14 12.44 14.11
CA SER A 63 9.48 13.68 13.69
C SER A 63 7.96 13.57 13.61
N GLN A 64 7.38 12.42 13.94
CA GLN A 64 5.96 12.13 13.78
C GLN A 64 5.48 12.44 12.34
N GLY A 65 6.28 12.05 11.35
CA GLY A 65 6.00 12.28 9.94
C GLY A 65 6.23 13.73 9.45
N LYS A 66 6.72 14.65 10.29
CA LYS A 66 6.88 16.07 9.93
C LYS A 66 8.20 16.41 9.25
N ILE A 67 9.24 15.57 9.33
CA ILE A 67 10.57 15.86 8.76
C ILE A 67 10.50 16.25 7.27
N ARG A 68 11.18 17.32 6.88
CA ARG A 68 11.29 17.72 5.48
C ARG A 68 12.30 16.85 4.74
N ALA A 69 12.07 16.61 3.45
CA ALA A 69 12.90 15.69 2.66
C ALA A 69 14.32 16.21 2.39
N ASP A 70 14.51 17.53 2.34
CA ASP A 70 15.81 18.18 2.23
C ASP A 70 16.65 18.00 3.51
N VAL A 71 16.05 18.24 4.68
CA VAL A 71 16.72 18.00 5.98
C VAL A 71 17.07 16.52 6.15
N ALA A 72 16.20 15.61 5.71
CA ALA A 72 16.51 14.19 5.70
C ALA A 72 17.68 13.89 4.75
N HIS A 73 17.72 14.51 3.56
CA HIS A 73 18.78 14.32 2.59
C HIS A 73 20.14 14.82 3.11
N GLU A 74 20.20 16.00 3.72
CA GLU A 74 21.43 16.53 4.32
C GLU A 74 21.99 15.58 5.40
N LYS A 75 21.10 15.03 6.25
CA LYS A 75 21.48 14.03 7.26
C LYS A 75 22.01 12.74 6.64
N LEU A 76 21.40 12.26 5.55
CA LEU A 76 21.88 11.06 4.85
C LEU A 76 23.20 11.33 4.14
N ALA A 77 23.36 12.50 3.50
CA ALA A 77 24.59 12.89 2.83
C ALA A 77 25.77 12.98 3.82
N ALA A 78 25.53 13.52 5.02
CA ALA A 78 26.51 13.52 6.11
C ALA A 78 26.90 12.10 6.59
N MET A 79 26.05 11.10 6.33
CA MET A 79 26.31 9.68 6.61
C MET A 79 26.89 8.92 5.41
N GLY A 80 27.28 9.61 4.33
CA GLY A 80 27.89 9.01 3.15
C GLY A 80 26.92 8.63 2.02
N TYR A 81 25.65 9.08 2.08
CA TYR A 81 24.72 8.83 0.98
C TYR A 81 25.11 9.62 -0.28
N ALA A 82 25.54 8.92 -1.33
CA ALA A 82 25.97 9.50 -2.61
C ALA A 82 24.85 9.63 -3.66
N GLY A 83 23.59 9.34 -3.30
CA GLY A 83 22.48 9.39 -4.25
C GLY A 83 21.82 10.77 -4.36
N SER A 84 20.87 10.91 -5.29
CA SER A 84 20.25 12.21 -5.58
C SER A 84 19.22 12.66 -4.53
N PRO A 85 19.02 13.99 -4.33
CA PRO A 85 17.94 14.53 -3.50
C PRO A 85 16.55 14.07 -3.93
N ARG A 86 16.35 13.84 -5.24
CA ARG A 86 15.08 13.34 -5.79
C ARG A 86 14.76 11.93 -5.29
N THR A 87 15.78 11.07 -5.21
CA THR A 87 15.65 9.70 -4.69
C THR A 87 15.30 9.74 -3.21
N THR A 88 16.00 10.56 -2.41
CA THR A 88 15.67 10.75 -1.00
C THR A 88 14.24 11.25 -0.81
N ARG A 89 13.80 12.25 -1.59
CA ARG A 89 12.43 12.77 -1.51
C ARG A 89 11.38 11.70 -1.76
N ARG A 90 11.61 10.82 -2.74
CA ARG A 90 10.72 9.67 -3.02
C ARG A 90 10.70 8.69 -1.86
N ALA A 91 11.87 8.34 -1.30
CA ALA A 91 11.96 7.45 -0.15
C ALA A 91 11.27 8.04 1.10
N VAL A 92 11.46 9.33 1.38
CA VAL A 92 10.77 10.04 2.48
C VAL A 92 9.26 9.99 2.28
N ALA A 93 8.76 10.23 1.06
CA ALA A 93 7.33 10.16 0.77
C ALA A 93 6.75 8.75 1.02
N VAL A 94 7.50 7.70 0.66
CA VAL A 94 7.11 6.31 0.94
C VAL A 94 7.10 6.03 2.45
N ALA A 95 8.17 6.37 3.17
CA ALA A 95 8.25 6.16 4.61
C ALA A 95 7.16 6.93 5.37
N LYS A 96 6.89 8.19 5.01
CA LYS A 96 5.77 8.97 5.57
C LYS A 96 4.40 8.36 5.26
N ARG A 97 4.23 7.71 4.10
CA ARG A 97 2.99 7.01 3.78
C ARG A 97 2.82 5.78 4.67
N ALA A 98 3.88 5.00 4.86
CA ALA A 98 3.88 3.83 5.75
C ALA A 98 3.61 4.26 7.21
N TRP A 99 4.31 5.28 7.69
CA TRP A 99 4.10 5.85 9.03
C TRP A 99 2.65 6.29 9.25
N ARG A 100 2.07 7.06 8.30
CA ARG A 100 0.65 7.45 8.36
C ARG A 100 -0.31 6.27 8.32
N ALA A 101 0.02 5.19 7.62
CA ALA A 101 -0.86 4.01 7.58
C ALA A 101 -0.95 3.32 8.95
N GLY A 102 0.15 3.30 9.71
CA GLY A 102 0.18 2.77 11.08
C GLY A 102 -0.36 3.74 12.14
N HIS A 103 -0.22 5.05 11.93
CA HIS A 103 -0.57 6.08 12.90
C HIS A 103 -1.87 6.84 12.60
N ARG A 104 -2.55 6.54 11.49
CA ARG A 104 -3.87 7.12 11.22
C ARG A 104 -4.84 6.68 12.31
N ARG A 105 -5.69 7.60 12.76
CA ARG A 105 -6.80 7.29 13.64
C ARG A 105 -7.71 6.30 12.91
N VAL A 106 -7.80 5.07 13.40
CA VAL A 106 -8.70 4.07 12.85
C VAL A 106 -10.09 4.38 13.43
N TYR A 107 -10.93 5.03 12.65
CA TYR A 107 -12.36 4.96 12.90
C TYR A 107 -12.80 3.56 12.48
N ARG A 108 -13.05 2.68 13.45
CA ARG A 108 -13.91 1.52 13.19
C ARG A 108 -15.29 2.09 12.90
N PRO A 109 -15.87 1.86 11.71
CA PRO A 109 -17.26 2.20 11.51
C PRO A 109 -18.06 1.40 12.54
N TRP A 110 -18.87 2.10 13.32
CA TRP A 110 -19.87 1.44 14.13
C TRP A 110 -20.93 0.93 13.15
N ILE A 111 -20.94 -0.38 12.94
CA ILE A 111 -21.88 -1.07 12.06
C ILE A 111 -22.85 -1.80 12.99
N PRO A 112 -24.03 -1.22 13.28
CA PRO A 112 -25.05 -1.93 14.03
C PRO A 112 -25.59 -3.08 13.17
N GLU A 113 -25.91 -4.20 13.80
CA GLU A 113 -26.73 -5.21 13.13
C GLU A 113 -28.12 -4.64 12.83
N PRO A 114 -28.68 -4.91 11.63
CA PRO A 114 -30.03 -4.48 11.30
C PRO A 114 -31.04 -4.94 12.37
N GLY A 115 -31.79 -4.00 12.95
CA GLY A 115 -32.85 -4.28 13.93
C GLY A 115 -32.43 -4.34 15.40
N LEU A 116 -31.13 -4.29 15.73
CA LEU A 116 -30.67 -4.30 17.14
C LEU A 116 -30.41 -2.91 17.73
N TRP A 117 -30.54 -1.86 16.92
CA TRP A 117 -30.26 -0.49 17.35
C TRP A 117 -31.27 0.49 16.74
N LEU A 118 -31.69 1.45 17.58
CA LEU A 118 -32.54 2.58 17.20
C LEU A 118 -31.73 3.86 17.35
N GLN A 119 -31.53 4.60 16.26
CA GLN A 119 -31.00 5.96 16.32
C GLN A 119 -32.18 6.91 16.53
N PHE A 120 -32.19 7.62 17.66
CA PHE A 120 -33.13 8.68 17.94
C PHE A 120 -32.36 10.00 17.89
N ASP A 121 -32.67 10.86 16.91
CA ASP A 121 -32.22 12.25 16.94
C ASP A 121 -33.31 13.09 17.60
N TRP A 122 -32.91 14.01 18.47
CA TRP A 122 -33.79 15.03 19.03
C TRP A 122 -33.60 16.31 18.22
N GLY A 123 -33.86 16.23 16.91
CA GLY A 123 -33.77 17.35 15.99
C GLY A 123 -35.02 18.21 16.06
N GLN A 124 -34.90 19.43 16.58
CA GLN A 124 -35.89 20.46 16.33
C GLN A 124 -35.63 21.04 14.93
N GLY A 125 -36.44 20.62 13.96
CA GLY A 125 -36.34 21.09 12.58
C GLY A 125 -36.51 22.61 12.45
N PRO A 126 -35.96 23.23 11.39
CA PRO A 126 -36.08 24.67 11.18
C PRO A 126 -37.55 25.08 11.04
N ARG A 127 -37.95 26.14 11.76
CA ARG A 127 -39.29 26.73 11.62
C ARG A 127 -39.43 27.38 10.25
N ILE A 128 -40.39 26.92 9.45
CA ILE A 128 -40.70 27.50 8.14
C ILE A 128 -41.90 28.45 8.32
N GLY A 129 -41.71 29.73 8.01
CA GLY A 129 -42.80 30.73 8.07
C GLY A 129 -43.21 31.16 9.50
N GLY A 130 -42.33 31.03 10.49
CA GLY A 130 -42.61 31.48 11.85
C GLY A 130 -43.52 30.56 12.67
N ARG A 131 -43.73 29.31 12.21
CA ARG A 131 -44.36 28.23 12.97
C ARG A 131 -43.41 27.05 13.08
#